data_AF-A0A8B8FTG6-F1
#
_entry.id   AF-A0A8B8FTG6-F1
#
_cell.length_a   1.000
_cell.length_b   1.000
_cell.length_c   1.000
_cell.angle_alpha   90.00
_cell.angle_beta   90.00
_cell.angle_gamma   90.00
#
_symmetry.space_group_name_H-M   'P 1'
#
loop_
_entity.id
_entity.type
_entity.pdbx_description
1 polymer ?
#
loop_
_entity_poly.entity_id
_entity_poly.type
_entity_poly.pdbx_seq_one_letter_code
_entity_poly.pdbx_strand_id
1 'polypeptide(L)'
;MPMYAILLLSLYFFFFFSTNVVCTSLTNYVSSKNNTPFWINPCGYDTYNNEDDSDASIIYRILNLAKQSQNNINSFKTCFIMRTFNIDYFNHYERWANENNSWMIPRLLKSAEDDLPRSFLNSRSFPEELLFTYEILQRVSVGLEKLLEDAEKIDFPEHQFLKNFVTCKNNLQQILCEVNDAIEIKSQIQPDDITRDAIPNEVRQESSTAKRHLVNSLIFRDYMIAIKYLINTYESFG
;
A
#
# COMPACT_ATOMS: atom_id res chain seq x y z
N MET A 1 52.53 -52.86 14.08
CA MET A 1 52.27 -51.43 13.78
C MET A 1 51.18 -51.34 12.72
N PRO A 2 49.98 -50.88 13.07
CA PRO A 2 49.09 -50.27 12.07
C PRO A 2 48.67 -48.85 12.47
N MET A 3 48.93 -47.94 11.53
CA MET A 3 48.07 -46.86 11.02
C MET A 3 46.94 -46.31 11.92
N TYR A 4 47.15 -45.12 12.48
CA TYR A 4 46.08 -44.25 12.99
C TYR A 4 45.55 -43.39 11.83
N ALA A 5 44.26 -43.56 11.50
CA ALA A 5 43.52 -42.66 10.63
C ALA A 5 43.04 -41.45 11.44
N ILE A 6 43.49 -40.26 11.07
CA ILE A 6 43.02 -38.98 11.63
C ILE A 6 41.77 -38.57 10.85
N LEU A 7 40.60 -38.68 11.48
CA LEU A 7 39.34 -38.09 11.02
C LEU A 7 39.35 -36.59 11.34
N LEU A 8 39.51 -35.75 10.32
CA LEU A 8 39.24 -34.32 10.39
C LEU A 8 37.73 -34.09 10.30
N LEU A 9 37.10 -33.89 11.46
CA LEU A 9 35.74 -33.34 11.56
C LEU A 9 35.80 -31.82 11.32
N SER A 10 35.45 -31.38 10.12
CA SER A 10 35.16 -29.97 9.86
C SER A 10 33.78 -29.61 10.41
N LEU A 11 33.76 -28.99 11.59
CA LEU A 11 32.58 -28.27 12.07
C LEU A 11 32.34 -27.06 11.14
N TYR A 12 31.36 -27.18 10.24
CA TYR A 12 30.75 -26.04 9.59
C TYR A 12 29.89 -25.29 10.61
N PHE A 13 30.48 -24.27 11.23
CA PHE A 13 29.77 -23.27 12.02
C PHE A 13 28.93 -22.44 11.03
N PHE A 14 27.66 -22.82 10.84
CA PHE A 14 26.69 -21.94 10.19
C PHE A 14 26.46 -20.73 11.10
N PHE A 15 27.22 -19.65 10.86
CA PHE A 15 26.84 -18.34 11.33
C PHE A 15 25.55 -17.95 10.62
N PHE A 16 24.41 -18.21 11.25
CA PHE A 16 23.19 -17.47 10.97
C PHE A 16 23.48 -16.01 11.34
N PHE A 17 23.92 -15.22 10.36
CA PHE A 17 23.80 -13.77 10.45
C PHE A 17 22.30 -13.46 10.50
N SER A 18 21.74 -13.43 11.70
CA SER A 18 20.48 -12.73 11.92
C SER A 18 20.79 -11.26 11.64
N THR A 19 20.47 -10.82 10.43
CA THR A 19 20.44 -9.39 10.10
C THR A 19 19.42 -8.77 11.03
N ASN A 20 19.89 -8.18 12.12
CA ASN A 20 19.05 -7.43 13.03
C ASN A 20 18.49 -6.26 12.22
N VAL A 21 17.26 -6.40 11.73
CA VAL A 21 16.53 -5.29 11.10
C VAL A 21 16.29 -4.27 12.20
N VAL A 22 17.07 -3.19 12.19
CA VAL A 22 16.94 -2.10 13.16
C VAL A 22 15.70 -1.30 12.81
N CYS A 23 14.60 -1.63 13.47
CA CYS A 23 13.32 -0.94 13.30
C CYS A 23 13.28 0.31 14.20
N THR A 24 13.40 1.50 13.63
CA THR A 24 13.22 2.76 14.35
C THR A 24 11.72 3.09 14.43
N SER A 25 11.23 3.34 15.64
CA SER A 25 9.85 3.78 15.90
C SER A 25 9.87 5.28 16.17
N LEU A 26 9.06 6.05 15.43
CA LEU A 26 8.91 7.48 15.64
C LEU A 26 7.56 7.75 16.30
N THR A 27 7.51 7.96 17.62
CA THR A 27 6.28 8.31 18.34
C THR A 27 6.17 9.83 18.55
N ASN A 28 4.93 10.30 18.82
CA ASN A 28 4.42 11.68 18.83
C ASN A 28 3.74 12.08 17.51
N TYR A 29 2.52 11.58 17.29
CA TYR A 29 1.56 12.08 16.30
C TYR A 29 0.29 12.51 17.05
N VAL A 30 -0.25 13.68 16.71
CA VAL A 30 -1.54 14.17 17.22
C VAL A 30 -2.54 14.10 16.07
N SER A 31 -3.59 13.31 16.24
CA SER A 31 -4.65 13.13 15.24
C SER A 31 -5.57 14.36 15.20
N SER A 32 -5.85 14.86 13.99
CA SER A 32 -6.89 15.85 13.73
C SER A 32 -8.15 15.11 13.30
N LYS A 33 -9.20 15.14 14.13
CA LYS A 33 -10.51 14.55 13.79
C LYS A 33 -11.22 15.44 12.77
N ASN A 34 -10.91 15.24 11.49
CA ASN A 34 -11.75 15.73 10.40
C ASN A 34 -12.72 14.61 10.00
N ASN A 35 -14.03 14.87 10.05
CA ASN A 35 -15.03 13.82 9.80
C ASN A 35 -15.20 13.50 8.30
N THR A 36 -14.77 14.41 7.43
CA THR A 36 -14.77 14.22 5.98
C THR A 36 -13.67 13.23 5.59
N PRO A 37 -14.00 12.13 4.90
CA PRO A 37 -12.99 11.20 4.37
C PRO A 37 -11.97 11.92 3.50
N PHE A 38 -10.68 11.60 3.66
CA PHE A 38 -9.59 12.32 2.96
C PHE A 38 -9.57 12.08 1.44
N TRP A 39 -10.29 11.08 0.95
CA TRP A 39 -10.40 10.76 -0.47
C TRP A 39 -11.60 11.43 -1.14
N ILE A 40 -12.51 12.03 -0.37
CA ILE A 40 -13.61 12.85 -0.90
C ILE A 40 -13.08 14.28 -1.05
N ASN A 41 -13.05 14.79 -2.29
CA ASN A 41 -12.33 16.01 -2.66
C ASN A 41 -10.88 16.00 -2.11
N PRO A 42 -10.02 15.10 -2.62
CA PRO A 42 -8.68 14.88 -2.06
C PRO A 42 -7.78 16.12 -2.13
N CYS A 43 -8.05 17.02 -3.09
CA CYS A 43 -7.35 18.28 -3.29
C CYS A 43 -7.76 19.38 -2.31
N GLY A 44 -9.00 19.33 -1.80
CA GLY A 44 -9.54 20.34 -0.89
C GLY A 44 -9.94 21.66 -1.57
N TYR A 45 -10.03 21.68 -2.90
CA TYR A 45 -10.55 22.78 -3.70
C TYR A 45 -11.44 22.23 -4.81
N ASP A 46 -12.39 23.02 -5.28
CA ASP A 46 -13.10 22.68 -6.52
C ASP A 46 -12.11 22.82 -7.66
N THR A 47 -11.90 21.73 -8.37
CA THR A 47 -10.96 21.66 -9.47
C THR A 47 -11.58 22.49 -10.61
N TYR A 48 -10.89 23.57 -11.00
CA TYR A 48 -11.25 24.49 -12.09
C TYR A 48 -9.97 24.93 -12.79
N ASN A 49 -9.08 23.98 -13.07
CA ASN A 49 -7.83 24.28 -13.76
C ASN A 49 -8.06 24.18 -15.28
N ASN A 50 -8.18 25.34 -15.93
CA ASN A 50 -8.22 25.48 -17.40
C ASN A 50 -6.81 25.36 -18.04
N GLU A 51 -5.80 24.90 -17.30
CA GLU A 51 -4.47 24.66 -17.86
C GLU A 51 -4.47 23.32 -18.59
N ASP A 52 -4.27 23.36 -19.90
CA ASP A 52 -4.10 22.17 -20.74
C ASP A 52 -2.76 21.51 -20.39
N ASP A 53 -2.81 20.61 -19.41
CA ASP A 53 -1.65 19.85 -18.97
C ASP A 53 -1.43 18.64 -19.88
N SER A 54 -0.21 18.50 -20.40
CA SER A 54 0.13 17.40 -21.30
C SER A 54 0.08 16.05 -20.59
N ASP A 55 -0.29 14.98 -21.31
CA ASP A 55 -0.34 13.62 -20.75
C ASP A 55 1.02 13.24 -20.13
N ALA A 56 2.14 13.60 -20.77
CA ALA A 56 3.48 13.33 -20.26
C ALA A 56 3.75 13.99 -18.90
N SER A 57 3.25 15.21 -18.68
CA SER A 57 3.40 15.94 -17.42
C SER A 57 2.57 15.30 -16.30
N ILE A 58 1.32 14.93 -16.59
CA ILE A 58 0.43 14.20 -15.67
C ILE A 58 1.06 12.85 -15.27
N ILE A 59 1.50 12.07 -16.27
CA ILE A 59 2.14 10.76 -16.08
C ILE A 59 3.36 10.91 -15.17
N TYR A 60 4.22 11.90 -15.43
CA TYR A 60 5.43 12.14 -14.64
C TYR A 60 5.12 12.44 -13.17
N ARG A 61 4.11 13.28 -12.88
CA ARG A 61 3.73 13.60 -11.48
C ARG A 61 3.18 12.40 -10.74
N ILE A 62 2.23 11.67 -11.32
CA ILE A 62 1.64 10.46 -10.73
C ILE A 62 2.72 9.41 -10.46
N LEU A 63 3.59 9.17 -11.45
CA LEU A 63 4.67 8.18 -11.33
C LEU A 63 5.67 8.53 -10.22
N ASN A 64 6.06 9.80 -10.08
CA ASN A 64 6.99 10.22 -9.04
C ASN A 64 6.38 10.08 -7.64
N LEU A 65 5.12 10.45 -7.46
CA LEU A 65 4.42 10.26 -6.19
C LEU A 65 4.27 8.77 -5.85
N ALA A 66 4.01 7.92 -6.84
CA ALA A 66 3.94 6.47 -6.65
C ALA A 66 5.32 5.89 -6.25
N LYS A 67 6.41 6.31 -6.91
CA LYS A 67 7.79 5.92 -6.55
C LYS A 67 8.19 6.39 -5.14
N GLN A 68 7.84 7.62 -4.78
CA GLN A 68 8.04 8.12 -3.41
C GLN A 68 7.27 7.27 -2.39
N SER A 69 6.03 6.88 -2.71
CA SER A 69 5.20 6.02 -1.87
C SER A 69 5.80 4.63 -1.70
N GLN A 70 6.35 4.04 -2.77
CA GLN A 70 7.06 2.77 -2.69
C GLN A 70 8.30 2.85 -1.80
N ASN A 71 9.08 3.92 -1.87
CA ASN A 71 10.22 4.14 -0.98
C ASN A 71 9.78 4.23 0.48
N ASN A 72 8.70 4.97 0.76
CA ASN A 72 8.13 5.07 2.10
C ASN A 72 7.66 3.71 2.62
N ILE A 73 6.95 2.92 1.80
CA ILE A 73 6.55 1.53 2.13
C ILE A 73 7.78 0.68 2.50
N ASN A 74 8.79 0.67 1.62
CA ASN A 74 9.97 -0.18 1.76
C ASN A 74 10.78 0.14 3.04
N SER A 75 10.67 1.36 3.56
CA SER A 75 11.34 1.75 4.80
C SER A 75 10.82 1.02 6.05
N PHE A 76 9.59 0.49 6.05
CA PHE A 76 8.99 -0.08 7.25
C PHE A 76 8.21 -1.39 7.06
N LYS A 77 7.90 -1.82 5.82
CA LYS A 77 7.04 -3.01 5.58
C LYS A 77 7.50 -4.27 6.33
N THR A 78 8.81 -4.54 6.32
CA THR A 78 9.38 -5.70 7.01
C THR A 78 9.26 -5.59 8.53
N CYS A 79 9.52 -4.40 9.06
CA CYS A 79 9.39 -4.13 10.49
C CYS A 79 7.95 -4.26 10.97
N PHE A 80 6.99 -3.75 10.20
CA PHE A 80 5.57 -3.84 10.54
C PHE A 80 5.13 -5.30 10.68
N ILE A 81 5.41 -6.14 9.69
CA ILE A 81 5.04 -7.56 9.73
C ILE A 81 5.78 -8.30 10.86
N MET A 82 7.10 -8.10 10.97
CA MET A 82 7.89 -8.77 12.00
C MET A 82 7.41 -8.42 13.41
N ARG A 83 7.13 -7.15 13.70
CA ARG A 83 6.69 -6.73 15.03
C ARG A 83 5.25 -7.11 15.36
N THR A 84 4.38 -7.23 14.35
CA THR A 84 2.97 -7.56 14.55
C THR A 84 2.76 -9.08 14.70
N PHE A 85 3.51 -9.88 13.95
CA PHE A 85 3.26 -11.33 13.82
C PHE A 85 4.44 -12.22 14.21
N ASN A 86 5.59 -11.64 14.54
CA ASN A 86 6.83 -12.37 14.85
C ASN A 86 7.21 -13.38 13.75
N ILE A 87 7.08 -12.95 12.50
CA ILE A 87 7.40 -13.73 11.30
C ILE A 87 8.05 -12.82 10.26
N ASP A 88 8.89 -13.39 9.40
CA ASP A 88 9.44 -12.70 8.25
C ASP A 88 8.35 -12.19 7.28
N TYR A 89 8.63 -11.06 6.64
CA TYR A 89 7.74 -10.41 5.69
C TYR A 89 7.32 -11.34 4.55
N PHE A 90 8.27 -12.00 3.89
CA PHE A 90 7.98 -12.85 2.74
C PHE A 90 7.17 -14.08 3.15
N ASN A 91 7.51 -14.67 4.31
CA ASN A 91 6.76 -15.80 4.86
C ASN A 91 5.31 -15.43 5.22
N HIS A 92 5.08 -14.25 5.79
CA HIS A 92 3.72 -13.74 6.02
C HIS A 92 2.98 -13.55 4.70
N TYR A 93 3.64 -12.94 3.72
CA TYR A 93 3.07 -12.64 2.42
C TYR A 93 2.64 -13.93 1.71
N GLU A 94 3.52 -14.91 1.60
CA GLU A 94 3.21 -16.20 0.96
C GLU A 94 2.05 -16.92 1.66
N ARG A 95 2.06 -16.95 3.00
CA ARG A 95 1.00 -17.61 3.79
C ARG A 95 -0.39 -17.07 3.44
N TRP A 96 -0.50 -15.77 3.23
CA TRP A 96 -1.78 -15.10 3.01
C TRP A 96 -1.94 -14.62 1.57
N ALA A 97 -1.13 -15.12 0.63
CA ALA A 97 -1.14 -14.71 -0.77
C ALA A 97 -2.49 -14.97 -1.46
N ASN A 98 -3.27 -15.94 -0.97
CA ASN A 98 -4.57 -16.29 -1.53
C ASN A 98 -5.73 -15.51 -0.88
N GLU A 99 -5.54 -14.91 0.30
CA GLU A 99 -6.60 -14.14 0.99
C GLU A 99 -6.85 -12.82 0.29
N ASN A 100 -8.07 -12.60 -0.21
CA ASN A 100 -8.40 -11.41 -0.98
C ASN A 100 -9.39 -10.53 -0.21
N ASN A 101 -9.09 -9.23 -0.08
CA ASN A 101 -10.08 -8.23 0.32
C ASN A 101 -10.89 -7.84 -0.92
N SER A 102 -11.84 -8.69 -1.32
CA SER A 102 -12.64 -8.50 -2.54
C SER A 102 -13.38 -7.15 -2.59
N TRP A 103 -13.57 -6.50 -1.44
CA TRP A 103 -14.19 -5.19 -1.31
C TRP A 103 -13.21 -4.01 -1.57
N MET A 104 -11.90 -4.21 -1.43
CA MET A 104 -10.87 -3.19 -1.66
C MET A 104 -10.41 -3.14 -3.09
N ILE A 105 -9.78 -4.19 -3.62
CA ILE A 105 -9.29 -4.16 -5.00
C ILE A 105 -9.55 -5.52 -5.64
N PRO A 106 -9.98 -5.57 -6.92
CA PRO A 106 -9.78 -6.77 -7.71
C PRO A 106 -8.29 -7.14 -7.59
N ARG A 107 -7.97 -8.43 -7.42
CA ARG A 107 -6.57 -8.85 -7.27
C ARG A 107 -5.83 -8.60 -8.60
N LEU A 108 -5.14 -7.47 -8.69
CA LEU A 108 -4.39 -7.03 -9.89
C LEU A 108 -3.05 -7.78 -10.03
N LEU A 109 -2.39 -7.99 -8.89
CA LEU A 109 -1.11 -8.68 -8.78
C LEU A 109 -1.19 -9.73 -7.68
N LYS A 110 -0.37 -10.78 -7.79
CA LYS A 110 -0.20 -11.76 -6.72
C LYS A 110 0.67 -11.16 -5.61
N SER A 111 1.73 -10.45 -5.97
CA SER A 111 2.63 -9.75 -5.06
C SER A 111 2.80 -8.27 -5.40
N ALA A 112 3.09 -7.43 -4.40
CA ALA A 112 3.55 -6.06 -4.62
C ALA A 112 4.98 -5.99 -5.22
N GLU A 113 5.67 -7.13 -5.28
CA GLU A 113 6.96 -7.28 -5.95
C GLU A 113 6.82 -7.74 -7.41
N ASP A 114 5.64 -8.17 -7.83
CA ASP A 114 5.40 -8.67 -9.19
C ASP A 114 5.18 -7.52 -10.16
N ASP A 115 5.59 -7.71 -11.42
CA ASP A 115 5.27 -6.79 -12.50
C ASP A 115 3.95 -7.17 -13.19
N LEU A 116 3.19 -6.16 -13.63
CA LEU A 116 2.02 -6.37 -14.46
C LEU A 116 2.40 -7.00 -15.82
N PRO A 117 1.61 -7.95 -16.32
CA PRO A 117 1.81 -8.46 -17.67
C PRO A 117 1.52 -7.38 -18.70
N ARG A 118 2.31 -7.30 -19.78
CA ARG A 118 2.15 -6.28 -20.84
C ARG A 118 0.75 -6.22 -21.44
N SER A 119 0.06 -7.36 -21.53
CA SER A 119 -1.32 -7.41 -22.02
C SER A 119 -2.28 -6.64 -21.13
N PHE A 120 -2.03 -6.57 -19.82
CA PHE A 120 -2.81 -5.76 -18.90
C PHE A 120 -2.49 -4.27 -19.06
N LEU A 121 -1.19 -3.94 -19.19
CA LEU A 121 -0.73 -2.56 -19.37
C LEU A 121 -1.33 -1.89 -20.63
N ASN A 122 -1.52 -2.66 -21.70
CA ASN A 122 -2.06 -2.14 -22.97
C ASN A 122 -3.59 -2.24 -23.09
N SER A 123 -4.31 -2.52 -22.00
CA SER A 123 -5.74 -2.84 -22.05
C SER A 123 -6.67 -1.62 -22.05
N ARG A 124 -6.18 -0.44 -21.66
CA ARG A 124 -6.95 0.80 -21.54
C ARG A 124 -6.23 1.98 -22.17
N SER A 125 -7.01 2.93 -22.70
CA SER A 125 -6.50 4.25 -23.05
C SER A 125 -6.14 5.06 -21.80
N PHE A 126 -5.38 6.14 -21.96
CA PHE A 126 -4.96 6.97 -20.81
C PHE A 126 -6.15 7.55 -20.01
N PRO A 127 -7.21 8.12 -20.63
CA PRO A 127 -8.39 8.58 -19.88
C PRO A 127 -9.13 7.46 -19.13
N GLU A 128 -9.30 6.30 -19.76
CA GLU A 128 -9.92 5.13 -19.12
C GLU A 128 -9.09 4.62 -17.93
N GLU A 129 -7.76 4.68 -18.06
CA GLU A 129 -6.85 4.28 -17.00
C GLU A 129 -6.87 5.25 -15.81
N LEU A 130 -7.03 6.56 -16.05
CA LEU A 130 -7.20 7.53 -14.97
C LEU A 130 -8.44 7.20 -14.12
N LEU A 131 -9.58 6.93 -14.76
CA LEU A 131 -10.82 6.53 -14.08
C LEU A 131 -10.64 5.23 -13.27
N PHE A 132 -9.99 4.22 -13.86
CA PHE A 132 -9.73 2.95 -13.19
C PHE A 132 -8.75 3.10 -12.01
N THR A 133 -7.69 3.90 -12.18
CA THR A 133 -6.75 4.25 -11.12
C THR A 133 -7.49 4.93 -9.97
N TYR A 134 -8.37 5.88 -10.26
CA TYR A 134 -9.14 6.60 -9.25
C TYR A 134 -10.00 5.66 -8.40
N GLU A 135 -10.74 4.74 -9.03
CA GLU A 135 -11.54 3.74 -8.30
C GLU A 135 -10.66 2.89 -7.37
N ILE A 136 -9.52 2.39 -7.86
CA ILE A 136 -8.58 1.60 -7.05
C ILE A 136 -8.12 2.39 -5.83
N LEU A 137 -7.66 3.63 -6.03
CA LEU A 137 -7.10 4.45 -4.96
C LEU A 137 -8.18 4.87 -3.94
N GLN A 138 -9.42 5.11 -4.38
CA GLN A 138 -10.56 5.35 -3.51
C GLN A 138 -10.83 4.15 -2.58
N ARG A 139 -10.91 2.93 -3.15
CA ARG A 139 -11.14 1.73 -2.33
C ARG A 139 -9.99 1.44 -1.37
N VAL A 140 -8.75 1.67 -1.81
CA VAL A 140 -7.57 1.55 -0.96
C VAL A 140 -7.60 2.58 0.16
N SER A 141 -8.08 3.79 -0.10
CA SER A 141 -8.23 4.86 0.91
C SER A 141 -9.18 4.48 2.02
N VAL A 142 -10.32 3.88 1.67
CA VAL A 142 -11.31 3.35 2.62
C VAL A 142 -10.66 2.31 3.55
N GLY A 143 -9.92 1.35 2.98
CA GLY A 143 -9.20 0.37 3.80
C GLY A 143 -8.11 0.99 4.66
N LEU A 144 -7.32 1.91 4.11
CA LEU A 144 -6.25 2.57 4.85
C LEU A 144 -6.77 3.41 6.02
N GLU A 145 -7.96 4.01 5.91
CA GLU A 145 -8.65 4.65 7.03
C GLU A 145 -8.94 3.66 8.17
N LYS A 146 -9.50 2.48 7.84
CA LYS A 146 -9.75 1.41 8.83
C LYS A 146 -8.47 0.98 9.55
N LEU A 147 -7.35 0.88 8.82
CA LEU A 147 -6.05 0.56 9.38
C LEU A 147 -5.56 1.67 10.31
N LEU A 148 -5.72 2.94 9.92
CA LEU A 148 -5.33 4.08 10.74
C LEU A 148 -6.11 4.16 12.05
N GLU A 149 -7.43 3.92 12.03
CA GLU A 149 -8.25 3.84 13.24
C GLU A 149 -7.71 2.80 14.23
N ASP A 150 -7.18 1.69 13.72
CA ASP A 150 -6.58 0.64 14.53
C ASP A 150 -5.17 1.04 15.01
N ALA A 151 -4.37 1.70 14.17
CA ALA A 151 -3.06 2.24 14.52
C ALA A 151 -3.14 3.39 15.56
N GLU A 152 -4.28 4.08 15.68
CA GLU A 152 -4.48 5.08 16.74
C GLU A 152 -4.61 4.46 18.14
N LYS A 153 -4.89 3.14 18.24
CA LYS A 153 -5.03 2.44 19.53
C LYS A 153 -3.65 2.11 20.08
N ILE A 154 -3.27 2.72 21.21
CA ILE A 154 -1.94 2.60 21.81
C ILE A 154 -1.52 1.13 22.05
N ASP A 155 -2.47 0.27 22.40
CA ASP A 155 -2.21 -1.14 22.70
C ASP A 155 -2.08 -2.03 21.45
N PHE A 156 -2.24 -1.47 20.25
CA PHE A 156 -2.11 -2.19 18.98
C PHE A 156 -0.67 -2.11 18.47
N PRO A 157 -0.05 -3.21 17.97
CA PRO A 157 1.27 -3.17 17.36
C PRO A 157 1.41 -2.14 16.22
N GLU A 158 0.33 -1.91 15.47
CA GLU A 158 0.21 -0.91 14.42
C GLU A 158 0.55 0.52 14.91
N HIS A 159 0.32 0.82 16.19
CA HIS A 159 0.58 2.13 16.78
C HIS A 159 2.02 2.58 16.65
N GLN A 160 2.97 1.65 16.72
CA GLN A 160 4.41 1.93 16.55
C GLN A 160 4.73 2.46 15.15
N PHE A 161 3.84 2.23 14.19
CA PHE A 161 3.97 2.61 12.78
C PHE A 161 2.94 3.67 12.38
N LEU A 162 2.21 4.27 13.32
CA LEU A 162 1.16 5.26 13.03
C LEU A 162 1.67 6.41 12.14
N LYS A 163 2.88 6.92 12.40
CA LYS A 163 3.48 7.95 11.52
C LYS A 163 3.72 7.45 10.10
N ASN A 164 4.20 6.22 9.94
CA ASN A 164 4.40 5.63 8.63
C ASN A 164 3.08 5.49 7.88
N PHE A 165 2.02 5.03 8.55
CA PHE A 165 0.70 4.93 7.94
C PHE A 165 0.07 6.29 7.62
N VAL A 166 0.29 7.30 8.45
CA VAL A 166 -0.11 8.69 8.15
C VAL A 166 0.63 9.20 6.91
N THR A 167 1.93 8.90 6.77
CA THR A 167 2.68 9.20 5.55
C THR A 167 2.09 8.47 4.33
N CYS A 168 1.72 7.19 4.46
CA CYS A 168 1.03 6.47 3.40
C CYS A 168 -0.30 7.14 3.02
N LYS A 169 -1.08 7.59 4.00
CA LYS A 169 -2.34 8.32 3.78
C LYS A 169 -2.13 9.62 3.02
N ASN A 170 -1.17 10.43 3.44
CA ASN A 170 -0.88 11.71 2.81
C ASN A 170 -0.39 11.52 1.38
N ASN A 171 0.47 10.53 1.15
CA ASN A 171 0.92 10.16 -0.18
C ASN A 171 -0.25 9.71 -1.07
N LEU A 172 -1.11 8.83 -0.56
CA LEU A 172 -2.30 8.36 -1.28
C LEU A 172 -3.24 9.51 -1.63
N GLN A 173 -3.45 10.45 -0.70
CA GLN A 173 -4.25 11.66 -0.93
C GLN A 173 -3.65 12.53 -2.04
N GLN A 174 -2.33 12.74 -2.06
CA GLN A 174 -1.67 13.51 -3.13
C GLN A 174 -1.83 12.84 -4.50
N ILE A 175 -1.63 11.52 -4.57
CA ILE A 175 -1.83 10.78 -5.82
C ILE A 175 -3.29 10.88 -6.28
N LEU A 176 -4.26 10.70 -5.37
CA LEU A 176 -5.68 10.85 -5.67
C LEU A 176 -6.01 12.24 -6.19
N CYS A 177 -5.41 13.29 -5.64
CA CYS A 177 -5.59 14.65 -6.12
C CYS A 177 -5.09 14.82 -7.56
N GLU A 178 -3.86 14.38 -7.86
CA GLU A 178 -3.32 14.45 -9.23
C GLU A 178 -4.16 13.66 -10.25
N VAL A 179 -4.66 12.49 -9.85
CA VAL A 179 -5.55 11.68 -10.71
C VAL A 179 -6.90 12.37 -10.90
N ASN A 180 -7.47 12.97 -9.85
CA ASN A 180 -8.74 13.68 -9.92
C ASN A 180 -8.66 14.89 -10.86
N ASP A 181 -7.63 15.72 -10.72
CA ASP A 181 -7.36 16.87 -11.59
C ASP A 181 -7.19 16.40 -13.05
N ALA A 182 -6.45 15.31 -13.27
CA ALA A 182 -6.27 14.75 -14.61
C ALA A 182 -7.57 14.21 -15.23
N ILE A 183 -8.45 13.60 -14.44
CA ILE A 183 -9.76 13.13 -14.92
C ILE A 183 -10.61 14.30 -15.39
N GLU A 184 -10.64 15.40 -14.65
CA GLU A 184 -11.41 16.58 -15.05
C GLU A 184 -10.92 17.13 -16.39
N ILE A 185 -9.58 17.27 -16.54
CA ILE A 185 -8.96 17.78 -17.77
C ILE A 185 -9.21 16.84 -18.96
N LYS A 186 -9.05 15.52 -18.78
CA LYS A 186 -9.01 14.55 -19.89
C LYS A 186 -10.34 13.89 -20.21
N SER A 187 -11.19 13.70 -19.21
CA SER A 187 -12.44 12.95 -19.35
C SER A 187 -13.68 13.83 -19.14
N GLN A 188 -13.56 14.97 -18.45
CA GLN A 188 -14.69 15.82 -18.07
C GLN A 188 -15.83 15.05 -17.37
N ILE A 189 -15.47 13.94 -16.71
CA ILE A 189 -16.37 13.09 -15.95
C ILE A 189 -16.01 13.26 -14.48
N GLN A 190 -17.00 13.44 -13.62
CA GLN A 190 -16.81 13.33 -12.19
C GLN A 190 -17.11 11.89 -11.75
N PRO A 191 -16.13 11.10 -11.29
CA PRO A 191 -16.38 9.75 -10.81
C PRO A 191 -17.14 9.78 -9.48
N ASP A 192 -17.95 8.75 -9.23
CA ASP A 192 -18.62 8.60 -7.94
C ASP A 192 -17.61 8.32 -6.80
N ASP A 193 -17.85 8.94 -5.65
CA ASP A 193 -17.08 8.68 -4.43
C ASP A 193 -17.48 7.36 -3.77
N ILE A 194 -16.48 6.56 -3.41
CA ILE A 194 -16.65 5.34 -2.63
C ILE A 194 -16.81 5.72 -1.16
N THR A 195 -17.87 5.19 -0.55
CA THR A 195 -18.18 5.46 0.85
C THR A 195 -17.60 4.37 1.77
N ARG A 196 -17.57 4.66 3.07
CA ARG A 196 -17.15 3.71 4.12
C ARG A 196 -18.00 2.43 4.15
N ASP A 197 -19.21 2.45 3.58
CA ASP A 197 -20.08 1.26 3.50
C ASP A 197 -19.57 0.21 2.51
N ALA A 198 -18.55 0.53 1.71
CA ALA A 198 -17.80 -0.45 0.93
C ALA A 198 -17.10 -1.49 1.84
N ILE A 199 -16.81 -1.17 3.11
CA ILE A 199 -16.26 -2.14 4.06
C ILE A 199 -17.37 -3.10 4.53
N PRO A 200 -17.22 -4.42 4.33
CA PRO A 200 -18.20 -5.40 4.80
C PRO A 200 -18.41 -5.35 6.31
N ASN A 201 -19.61 -5.68 6.76
CA ASN A 201 -19.96 -5.64 8.19
C ASN A 201 -19.07 -6.56 9.03
N GLU A 202 -18.67 -7.70 8.46
CA GLU A 202 -17.81 -8.69 9.12
C GLU A 202 -16.43 -8.11 9.41
N VAL A 203 -15.95 -7.21 8.55
CA VAL A 203 -14.69 -6.48 8.74
C VAL A 203 -14.87 -5.32 9.71
N ARG A 204 -15.95 -4.53 9.57
CA ARG A 204 -16.25 -3.38 10.44
C ARG A 204 -16.47 -3.79 11.91
N GLN A 205 -17.10 -4.94 12.12
CA GLN A 205 -17.53 -5.41 13.45
C GLN A 205 -16.62 -6.52 14.00
N GLU A 206 -15.48 -6.81 13.36
CA GLU A 206 -14.55 -7.82 13.84
C GLU A 206 -14.04 -7.44 15.24
N SER A 207 -14.18 -8.35 16.20
CA SER A 207 -13.81 -8.12 17.60
C SER A 207 -12.52 -8.85 18.00
N SER A 208 -12.12 -9.86 17.22
CA SER A 208 -10.87 -10.57 17.43
C SER A 208 -9.68 -9.68 17.07
N THR A 209 -8.86 -9.37 18.08
CA THR A 209 -7.60 -8.64 17.91
C THR A 209 -6.69 -9.28 16.86
N ALA A 210 -6.53 -10.61 16.89
CA ALA A 210 -5.70 -11.34 15.94
C ALA A 210 -6.20 -11.20 14.49
N LYS A 211 -7.52 -11.29 14.27
CA LYS A 211 -8.09 -11.11 12.93
C LYS A 211 -7.99 -9.66 12.47
N ARG A 212 -8.16 -8.68 13.36
CA ARG A 212 -7.96 -7.27 13.02
C ARG A 212 -6.53 -6.98 12.57
N HIS A 213 -5.53 -7.50 13.27
CA HIS A 213 -4.14 -7.40 12.81
C HIS A 213 -3.95 -8.02 11.43
N LEU A 214 -4.50 -9.22 11.19
CA LEU A 214 -4.47 -9.85 9.88
C LEU A 214 -5.12 -8.96 8.81
N VAL A 215 -6.33 -8.46 9.04
CA VAL A 215 -7.01 -7.53 8.13
C VAL A 215 -6.16 -6.29 7.84
N ASN A 216 -5.58 -5.66 8.87
CA ASN A 216 -4.70 -4.49 8.70
C ASN A 216 -3.48 -4.84 7.84
N SER A 217 -2.89 -6.02 8.02
CA SER A 217 -1.78 -6.48 7.18
C SER A 217 -2.19 -6.70 5.72
N LEU A 218 -3.41 -7.18 5.47
CA LEU A 218 -3.95 -7.37 4.13
C LEU A 218 -4.31 -6.04 3.46
N ILE A 219 -4.88 -5.08 4.21
CA ILE A 219 -5.10 -3.70 3.76
C ILE A 219 -3.77 -3.07 3.32
N PHE A 220 -2.74 -3.18 4.16
CA PHE A 220 -1.42 -2.64 3.84
C PHE A 220 -0.81 -3.34 2.62
N ARG A 221 -0.98 -4.67 2.50
CA ARG A 221 -0.59 -5.42 1.30
C ARG A 221 -1.25 -4.88 0.04
N ASP A 222 -2.55 -4.64 0.09
CA ASP A 222 -3.33 -4.20 -1.08
C ASP A 222 -2.97 -2.75 -1.44
N TYR A 223 -2.65 -1.90 -0.46
CA TYR A 223 -2.02 -0.59 -0.71
C TYR A 223 -0.67 -0.72 -1.44
N MET A 224 0.22 -1.63 -1.01
CA MET A 224 1.49 -1.86 -1.69
C MET A 224 1.29 -2.34 -3.14
N ILE A 225 0.32 -3.24 -3.36
CA ILE A 225 -0.06 -3.71 -4.70
C ILE A 225 -0.56 -2.54 -5.55
N ALA A 226 -1.41 -1.67 -5.00
CA ALA A 226 -1.90 -0.50 -5.73
C ALA A 226 -0.75 0.45 -6.10
N ILE A 227 0.19 0.72 -5.21
CA ILE A 227 1.36 1.55 -5.56
C ILE A 227 2.22 0.89 -6.66
N LYS A 228 2.43 -0.43 -6.59
CA LYS A 228 3.16 -1.17 -7.64
C LYS A 228 2.41 -1.11 -8.98
N TYR A 229 1.08 -1.26 -8.93
CA TYR A 229 0.20 -1.10 -10.08
C TYR A 229 0.41 0.25 -10.76
N LEU A 230 0.35 1.34 -10.01
CA LEU A 230 0.58 2.69 -10.54
C LEU A 230 1.97 2.81 -11.19
N ILE A 231 3.01 2.31 -10.55
CA ILE A 231 4.37 2.40 -11.12
C ILE A 231 4.42 1.69 -12.48
N ASN A 232 3.98 0.43 -12.55
CA ASN A 232 4.03 -0.33 -13.80
C ASN A 232 3.15 0.30 -14.90
N THR A 233 1.94 0.75 -14.55
CA THR A 233 1.00 1.35 -15.50
C THR A 233 1.54 2.66 -16.07
N TYR A 234 1.93 3.61 -15.23
CA TYR A 234 2.35 4.93 -15.70
C TYR A 234 3.76 4.93 -16.30
N GLU A 235 4.62 3.96 -15.96
CA GLU A 235 5.84 3.68 -16.74
C GLU A 235 5.57 3.16 -18.14
N SER A 236 4.43 2.51 -18.38
CA SER A 236 4.09 1.99 -19.71
C SER A 236 3.50 3.05 -20.65
N PHE A 237 2.94 4.12 -20.10
CA PHE A 237 2.46 5.27 -20.88
C PHE A 237 3.54 6.31 -21.19
N GLY A 238 4.58 6.41 -20.34
CA GLY A 238 5.72 7.32 -20.52
C GLY A 238 6.78 6.79 -21.47
#